data_AF-A0A8K0CI52-F1
#
_entry.id   AF-A0A8K0CI52-F1
#
_cell.length_a   1.000
_cell.length_b   1.000
_cell.length_c   1.000
_cell.angle_alpha   90.00
_cell.angle_beta   90.00
_cell.angle_gamma   90.00
#
_symmetry.space_group_name_H-M   'P 1'
#
loop_
_entity.id
_entity.type
_entity.pdbx_description
1 polymer ?
#
loop_
_entity_poly.entity_id
_entity_poly.type
_entity_poly.pdbx_seq_one_letter_code
_entity_poly.pdbx_strand_id
1 'polypeptide(L)'
;MKDCNKHPCNRKCCDGNCPPCEKPCGRTLSCGNHKCSSICHRGPCYPCSLTETVSCRCGETKITVPCGRKNRTRPPKCNKLCMIPPDCHHEKREAHRCHFGDCPPCKQECNKERLKCPHKCPAPCHSAVLVKIEGQKPTMPWEQTGPQLKLKALPCPDCVVPVPVPCLGNHEISQWPCHIAKIASCGRICGRLLLCENHQCSIMCHEVENAPDEQNAGTNCQKCDTGCIKPRPDGCQHNCPKPCHPGSCPLCKQMLRIRCHCGLNQPYVRCSDWTSTENREEMQSCGNQCPKNYECGHRCRSNCHSGDCPNPESCKKKVKVTCNCKRIKKEFSCETVRSNKASVACDEVCAQKLQEEKRLKDLEDEQKKKEEELKNLKELEKYEKKFQGKKRTKERRTYNNLEEHSFLRKYLLIIVAVVIILIAIITYFVVL
;
A
#
# COMPACT_ATOMS: atom_id res chain seq x y z
N MET A 1 19.92 62.06 100.96
CA MET A 1 20.79 61.04 100.30
C MET A 1 22.15 61.68 100.01
N LYS A 2 23.24 60.91 99.85
CA LYS A 2 24.49 61.48 99.32
C LYS A 2 24.28 61.96 97.88
N ASP A 3 25.17 62.82 97.37
CA ASP A 3 25.16 63.36 96.00
C ASP A 3 25.06 62.33 94.86
N CYS A 4 25.26 61.05 95.17
CA CYS A 4 25.11 59.94 94.24
C CYS A 4 23.68 59.34 94.17
N ASN A 5 22.71 59.85 94.94
CA ASN A 5 21.30 59.41 95.03
C ASN A 5 21.05 57.92 95.30
N LYS A 6 22.10 57.10 95.47
CA LYS A 6 22.02 55.66 95.72
C LYS A 6 22.35 55.27 97.16
N HIS A 7 23.07 56.12 97.88
CA HIS A 7 23.49 55.84 99.26
C HIS A 7 22.89 56.87 100.22
N PRO A 8 22.33 56.44 101.36
CA PRO A 8 21.85 57.35 102.39
C PRO A 8 23.03 58.15 102.97
N CYS A 9 22.80 59.43 103.28
CA CYS A 9 23.78 60.22 104.01
C CYS A 9 23.59 59.91 105.51
N ASN A 10 24.67 59.54 106.20
CA ASN A 10 24.61 59.17 107.62
C ASN A 10 24.65 60.40 108.57
N ARG A 11 24.44 61.62 108.04
CA ARG A 11 24.26 62.84 108.84
C ARG A 11 22.78 63.04 109.12
N LYS A 12 22.43 63.32 110.39
CA LYS A 12 21.05 63.57 110.84
C LYS A 12 20.41 64.82 110.19
N CYS A 13 21.22 65.80 109.78
CA CYS A 13 20.84 66.94 108.93
C CYS A 13 21.93 67.12 107.82
N CYS A 14 21.61 67.02 106.53
CA CYS A 14 22.52 67.37 105.40
C CYS A 14 21.87 68.45 104.54
N ASP A 15 22.53 69.60 104.42
CA ASP A 15 22.09 70.79 103.66
C ASP A 15 22.35 70.67 102.15
N GLY A 16 22.29 69.45 101.61
CA GLY A 16 22.45 69.18 100.18
C GLY A 16 23.88 69.23 99.64
N ASN A 17 24.88 69.64 100.42
CA ASN A 17 26.30 69.67 100.01
C ASN A 17 27.07 68.53 100.69
N CYS A 18 26.86 67.30 100.19
CA CYS A 18 27.34 66.07 100.82
C CYS A 18 28.63 65.57 100.09
N PRO A 19 29.69 65.12 100.79
CA PRO A 19 30.97 64.77 100.16
C PRO A 19 30.85 63.60 99.17
N PRO A 20 31.74 63.52 98.15
CA PRO A 20 31.69 62.48 97.12
C PRO A 20 31.67 61.09 97.75
N CYS A 21 30.88 60.19 97.16
CA CYS A 21 30.64 58.90 97.77
C CYS A 21 31.79 57.92 97.45
N GLU A 22 32.56 57.54 98.47
CA GLU A 22 33.68 56.59 98.39
C GLU A 22 33.26 55.11 98.24
N LYS A 23 31.96 54.82 98.24
CA LYS A 23 31.47 53.44 98.06
C LYS A 23 31.57 53.04 96.59
N PRO A 24 31.86 51.76 96.27
CA PRO A 24 31.87 51.28 94.89
C PRO A 24 30.48 51.45 94.26
N CYS A 25 30.45 51.81 92.98
CA CYS A 25 29.21 52.05 92.25
C CYS A 25 28.31 50.79 92.21
N GLY A 26 28.91 49.64 91.87
CA GLY A 26 28.26 48.32 91.83
C GLY A 26 27.19 48.15 90.75
N ARG A 27 26.99 49.15 89.87
CA ARG A 27 26.08 49.07 88.70
C ARG A 27 26.63 48.08 87.68
N THR A 28 25.74 47.34 87.00
CA THR A 28 26.15 46.48 85.88
C THR A 28 26.69 47.35 84.73
N LEU A 29 27.88 47.02 84.25
CA LEU A 29 28.54 47.72 83.14
C LEU A 29 27.77 47.49 81.83
N SER A 30 28.04 48.31 80.81
CA SER A 30 27.42 48.20 79.48
C SER A 30 27.68 46.87 78.77
N CYS A 31 28.64 46.07 79.27
CA CYS A 31 28.90 44.72 78.80
C CYS A 31 27.90 43.67 79.33
N GLY A 32 27.05 44.00 80.30
CA GLY A 32 26.03 43.10 80.88
C GLY A 32 26.56 42.04 81.83
N ASN A 33 27.84 41.66 81.73
CA ASN A 33 28.44 40.54 82.48
C ASN A 33 29.28 40.98 83.69
N HIS A 34 29.70 42.24 83.77
CA HIS A 34 30.60 42.73 84.83
C HIS A 34 29.98 43.89 85.63
N LYS A 35 30.34 43.99 86.91
CA LYS A 35 29.92 45.08 87.80
C LYS A 35 30.98 46.18 87.84
N CYS A 36 30.53 47.42 87.97
CA CYS A 36 31.39 48.60 88.02
C CYS A 36 32.15 48.67 89.36
N SER A 37 33.48 48.55 89.30
CA SER A 37 34.38 48.64 90.45
C SER A 37 34.83 50.07 90.78
N SER A 38 34.47 51.06 89.98
CA SER A 38 34.86 52.46 90.26
C SER A 38 34.08 53.06 91.43
N ILE A 39 34.68 54.08 92.04
CA ILE A 39 34.01 54.92 93.04
C ILE A 39 32.72 55.49 92.46
N CYS A 40 31.73 55.73 93.32
CA CYS A 40 30.42 56.16 92.88
C CYS A 40 30.53 57.48 92.10
N HIS A 41 30.17 57.43 90.83
CA HIS A 41 30.28 58.55 89.89
C HIS A 41 28.90 58.98 89.38
N ARG A 42 28.83 60.18 88.81
CA ARG A 42 27.65 60.69 88.09
C ARG A 42 27.77 60.31 86.60
N GLY A 43 26.65 59.97 85.96
CA GLY A 43 26.63 59.53 84.56
C GLY A 43 26.75 58.00 84.33
N PRO A 44 26.83 57.55 83.05
CA PRO A 44 26.96 56.15 82.68
C PRO A 44 28.33 55.59 83.11
N CYS A 45 28.37 54.30 83.47
CA CYS A 45 29.62 53.66 83.89
C CYS A 45 30.63 53.57 82.73
N TYR A 46 31.92 53.67 83.06
CA TYR A 46 33.01 53.49 82.11
C TYR A 46 32.91 52.13 81.38
N PRO A 47 33.39 52.03 80.13
CA PRO A 47 33.41 50.76 79.42
C PRO A 47 34.22 49.70 80.19
N CYS A 48 33.83 48.44 80.05
CA CYS A 48 34.55 47.34 80.67
C CYS A 48 35.98 47.26 80.12
N SER A 49 36.98 47.18 81.00
CA SER A 49 38.40 47.05 80.64
C SER A 49 38.79 45.64 80.19
N LEU A 50 37.91 44.66 80.39
CA LEU A 50 38.16 43.28 80.00
C LEU A 50 37.92 43.10 78.50
N THR A 51 38.79 42.34 77.85
CA THR A 51 38.69 41.98 76.45
C THR A 51 38.44 40.47 76.32
N GLU A 52 37.69 40.09 75.28
CA GLU A 52 37.40 38.71 74.92
C GLU A 52 37.96 38.43 73.52
N THR A 53 38.37 37.20 73.26
CA THR A 53 38.89 36.80 71.93
C THR A 53 37.79 36.16 71.09
N VAL A 54 37.72 36.56 69.81
CA VAL A 54 36.87 35.95 68.78
C VAL A 54 37.78 35.32 67.74
N SER A 55 37.62 34.02 67.47
CA SER A 55 38.41 33.25 66.51
C SER A 55 37.63 32.87 65.25
N CYS A 56 38.29 32.69 64.08
CA CYS A 56 37.68 31.99 62.92
C CYS A 56 37.39 30.54 63.30
N ARG A 57 36.57 29.87 62.49
CA ARG A 57 36.17 28.47 62.67
C ARG A 57 37.34 27.48 62.75
N CYS A 58 38.48 27.79 62.13
CA CYS A 58 39.71 26.97 62.24
C CYS A 58 40.58 27.30 63.47
N GLY A 59 40.24 28.31 64.26
CA GLY A 59 40.97 28.69 65.48
C GLY A 59 42.24 29.53 65.26
N GLU A 60 42.77 29.58 64.03
CA GLU A 60 44.08 30.18 63.73
C GLU A 60 44.06 31.72 63.81
N THR A 61 43.06 32.36 63.20
CA THR A 61 42.95 33.82 63.19
C THR A 61 42.09 34.27 64.35
N LYS A 62 42.65 35.10 65.25
CA LYS A 62 42.00 35.59 66.47
C LYS A 62 42.02 37.11 66.49
N ILE A 63 40.92 37.73 66.90
CA ILE A 63 40.82 39.17 67.18
C ILE A 63 40.41 39.38 68.64
N THR A 64 40.93 40.43 69.26
CA THR A 64 40.54 40.85 70.60
C THR A 64 39.44 41.90 70.49
N VAL A 65 38.33 41.69 71.19
CA VAL A 65 37.17 42.60 71.22
C VAL A 65 36.85 42.99 72.65
N PRO A 66 36.34 44.21 72.90
CA PRO A 66 35.89 44.60 74.24
C PRO A 66 34.76 43.70 74.76
N CYS A 67 34.76 43.41 76.06
CA CYS A 67 33.76 42.57 76.72
C CYS A 67 32.34 43.09 76.44
N GLY A 68 31.44 42.17 76.05
CA GLY A 68 30.06 42.47 75.65
C GLY A 68 29.82 42.58 74.13
N ARG A 69 30.88 42.63 73.31
CA ARG A 69 30.75 42.62 71.83
C ARG A 69 31.05 41.28 71.17
N LYS A 70 31.44 40.25 71.93
CA LYS A 70 31.77 38.92 71.39
C LYS A 70 30.68 38.35 70.49
N ASN A 71 29.43 38.35 70.95
CA ASN A 71 28.30 37.79 70.18
C ASN A 71 27.81 38.69 69.03
N ARG A 72 28.26 39.95 68.98
CA ARG A 72 27.88 40.91 67.92
C ARG A 72 28.98 41.11 66.87
N THR A 73 30.21 40.69 67.15
CA THR A 73 31.34 40.88 66.26
C THR A 73 31.46 39.67 65.35
N ARG A 74 31.45 39.89 64.03
CA ARG A 74 31.70 38.82 63.06
C ARG A 74 33.14 38.32 63.21
N PRO A 75 33.38 36.99 63.19
CA PRO A 75 34.73 36.45 63.20
C PRO A 75 35.61 36.99 62.05
N PRO A 76 36.94 37.08 62.25
CA PRO A 76 37.85 37.58 61.22
C PRO A 76 37.87 36.65 59.99
N LYS A 77 37.99 37.24 58.80
CA LYS A 77 38.23 36.47 57.57
C LYS A 77 39.60 35.81 57.66
N CYS A 78 39.67 34.50 57.48
CA CYS A 78 40.91 33.75 57.53
C CYS A 78 41.28 33.26 56.12
N ASN A 79 42.56 33.41 55.75
CA ASN A 79 43.08 33.00 54.44
C ASN A 79 43.62 31.56 54.41
N LYS A 80 43.57 30.83 55.53
CA LYS A 80 43.98 29.42 55.59
C LYS A 80 42.97 28.53 54.86
N LEU A 81 43.44 27.38 54.40
CA LEU A 81 42.57 26.35 53.82
C LEU A 81 41.68 25.74 54.91
N CYS A 82 40.45 25.40 54.52
CA CYS A 82 39.49 24.76 55.39
C CYS A 82 39.88 23.30 55.65
N MET A 83 39.91 22.91 56.93
CA MET A 83 40.26 21.55 57.38
C MET A 83 39.04 20.65 57.62
N ILE A 84 37.84 21.08 57.21
CA ILE A 84 36.60 20.31 57.42
C ILE A 84 36.60 19.12 56.43
N PRO A 85 36.47 17.86 56.91
CA PRO A 85 36.45 16.68 56.06
C PRO A 85 35.27 16.72 55.07
N PRO A 86 35.39 16.08 53.90
CA PRO A 86 34.32 16.04 52.90
C PRO A 86 33.09 15.27 53.42
N ASP A 87 31.89 15.82 53.19
CA ASP A 87 30.60 15.14 53.39
C ASP A 87 30.19 14.26 52.18
N CYS A 88 31.09 14.04 51.23
CA CYS A 88 30.86 13.22 50.04
C CYS A 88 31.72 11.95 50.06
N HIS A 89 31.46 11.05 49.10
CA HIS A 89 32.21 9.80 48.94
C HIS A 89 33.66 9.99 48.46
N HIS A 90 34.11 11.23 48.27
CA HIS A 90 35.46 11.56 47.84
C HIS A 90 36.35 11.75 49.07
N GLU A 91 37.55 11.17 49.05
CA GLU A 91 38.51 11.29 50.16
C GLU A 91 38.98 12.74 50.39
N LYS A 92 39.01 13.55 49.33
CA LYS A 92 39.51 14.93 49.35
C LYS A 92 38.57 15.85 48.59
N ARG A 93 38.06 16.88 49.30
CA ARG A 93 37.35 18.00 48.68
C ARG A 93 38.31 18.97 47.98
N GLU A 94 37.77 19.77 47.06
CA GLU A 94 38.49 20.90 46.50
C GLU A 94 38.89 21.91 47.59
N ALA A 95 40.15 22.33 47.53
CA ALA A 95 40.73 23.25 48.50
C ALA A 95 40.05 24.62 48.42
N HIS A 96 39.52 25.10 49.55
CA HIS A 96 38.88 26.41 49.67
C HIS A 96 39.24 27.04 51.03
N ARG A 97 39.04 28.36 51.17
CA ARG A 97 39.45 29.15 52.35
C ARG A 97 38.50 28.97 53.55
N CYS A 98 38.95 29.26 54.79
CA CYS A 98 38.10 29.29 56.00
C CYS A 98 36.88 30.19 55.72
N HIS A 99 35.69 29.62 55.91
CA HIS A 99 34.42 30.33 55.84
C HIS A 99 33.63 30.14 57.14
N PHE A 100 32.58 30.93 57.27
CA PHE A 100 31.62 30.84 58.36
C PHE A 100 30.28 30.38 57.74
N GLY A 101 29.74 29.25 58.20
CA GLY A 101 28.58 28.58 57.59
C GLY A 101 28.93 27.25 56.91
N ASP A 102 28.05 26.69 56.09
CA ASP A 102 28.27 25.40 55.42
C ASP A 102 29.33 25.45 54.33
N CYS A 103 29.93 24.28 54.10
CA CYS A 103 31.00 24.07 53.15
C CYS A 103 30.50 24.14 51.69
N PRO A 104 31.27 24.71 50.75
CA PRO A 104 30.86 24.75 49.34
C PRO A 104 30.69 23.33 48.77
N PRO A 105 29.72 23.12 47.87
CA PRO A 105 29.42 21.80 47.30
C PRO A 105 30.56 21.29 46.43
N CYS A 106 30.73 19.96 46.41
CA CYS A 106 31.76 19.30 45.63
C CYS A 106 31.43 19.34 44.13
N LYS A 107 32.37 19.80 43.29
CA LYS A 107 32.21 19.80 41.83
C LYS A 107 32.94 18.65 41.14
N GLN A 108 33.62 17.79 41.90
CA GLN A 108 34.30 16.62 41.35
C GLN A 108 33.29 15.68 40.68
N GLU A 109 33.72 15.02 39.62
CA GLU A 109 32.96 13.96 38.97
C GLU A 109 32.66 12.82 39.96
N CYS A 110 31.45 12.30 39.92
CA CYS A 110 31.01 11.30 40.88
C CYS A 110 31.76 9.97 40.70
N ASN A 111 31.95 9.48 39.47
CA ASN A 111 32.63 8.22 39.17
C ASN A 111 32.13 6.95 39.91
N LYS A 112 31.04 7.05 40.67
CA LYS A 112 30.43 5.93 41.39
C LYS A 112 29.85 4.92 40.41
N GLU A 113 30.03 3.65 40.71
CA GLU A 113 29.43 2.55 39.95
C GLU A 113 27.91 2.58 40.07
N ARG A 114 27.22 2.43 38.95
CA ARG A 114 25.77 2.42 38.92
C ARG A 114 25.24 1.02 39.19
N LEU A 115 24.17 0.92 39.98
CA LEU A 115 23.51 -0.36 40.28
C LEU A 115 22.89 -1.04 39.04
N LYS A 116 22.50 -0.27 38.02
CA LYS A 116 21.79 -0.76 36.83
C LYS A 116 22.69 -1.04 35.63
N CYS A 117 23.94 -0.56 35.64
CA CYS A 117 24.84 -0.69 34.50
C CYS A 117 26.30 -0.57 34.94
N PRO A 118 27.25 -1.22 34.24
CA PRO A 118 28.69 -1.15 34.57
C PRO A 118 29.34 0.22 34.31
N HIS A 119 28.57 1.21 33.82
CA HIS A 119 29.10 2.54 33.50
C HIS A 119 29.23 3.44 34.73
N LYS A 120 30.41 4.06 34.86
CA LYS A 120 30.71 5.10 35.86
C LYS A 120 29.86 6.35 35.62
N CYS A 121 29.50 7.06 36.68
CA CYS A 121 28.70 8.29 36.58
C CYS A 121 29.57 9.52 36.23
N PRO A 122 29.41 10.15 35.05
CA PRO A 122 30.18 11.34 34.66
C PRO A 122 29.61 12.64 35.23
N ALA A 123 28.50 12.58 35.97
CA ALA A 123 27.86 13.76 36.54
C ALA A 123 28.69 14.32 37.72
N PRO A 124 28.57 15.64 38.02
CA PRO A 124 29.18 16.19 39.23
C PRO A 124 28.63 15.49 40.48
N CYS A 125 29.40 15.57 41.57
CA CYS A 125 29.07 14.94 42.83
C CYS A 125 27.68 15.34 43.31
N HIS A 126 26.79 14.36 43.42
CA HIS A 126 25.40 14.54 43.82
C HIS A 126 25.13 14.04 45.24
N SER A 127 26.18 13.77 46.03
CA SER A 127 26.07 13.31 47.42
C SER A 127 25.64 14.42 48.39
N ALA A 128 25.91 15.69 48.06
CA ALA A 128 25.70 16.83 48.94
C ALA A 128 25.08 18.00 48.16
N VAL A 129 23.87 17.81 47.61
CA VAL A 129 23.16 18.83 46.83
C VAL A 129 22.20 19.60 47.72
N LEU A 130 22.22 20.92 47.62
CA LEU A 130 21.25 21.79 48.30
C LEU A 130 19.92 21.72 47.55
N VAL A 131 18.95 21.00 48.12
CA VAL A 131 17.61 20.87 47.56
C VAL A 131 16.68 21.86 48.26
N LYS A 132 15.95 22.65 47.46
CA LYS A 132 14.87 23.52 47.93
C LYS A 132 13.71 22.63 48.35
N ILE A 133 13.41 22.57 49.65
CA ILE A 133 12.17 21.95 50.11
C ILE A 133 11.10 23.01 50.00
N GLU A 134 10.03 22.71 49.25
CA GLU A 134 8.83 23.53 49.30
C GLU A 134 8.33 23.53 50.74
N GLY A 135 8.43 24.69 51.39
CA GLY A 135 7.84 24.89 52.70
C GLY A 135 6.34 24.62 52.62
N GLN A 136 5.78 24.05 53.69
CA GLN A 136 4.33 24.01 53.86
C GLN A 136 3.79 25.42 53.60
N LYS A 137 2.69 25.52 52.82
CA LYS A 137 2.04 26.80 52.56
C LYS A 137 1.74 27.44 53.93
N PRO A 138 2.15 28.69 54.16
CA PRO A 138 1.94 29.33 55.44
C PRO A 138 0.44 29.36 55.73
N THR A 139 0.05 28.95 56.94
CA THR A 139 -1.35 28.95 57.40
C THR A 139 -1.87 30.38 57.56
N MET A 140 -0.97 31.38 57.62
CA MET A 140 -1.28 32.79 57.90
C MET A 140 -0.71 33.73 56.80
N PRO A 141 -1.45 34.77 56.35
CA PRO A 141 -1.04 35.69 55.28
C PRO A 141 0.27 36.47 55.48
N TRP A 142 0.75 36.60 56.72
CA TRP A 142 1.94 37.40 57.07
C TRP A 142 3.23 36.57 57.18
N GLU A 143 3.12 35.25 57.08
CA GLU A 143 4.22 34.33 57.35
C GLU A 143 5.00 34.04 56.07
N GLN A 144 5.93 34.94 55.72
CA GLN A 144 6.85 34.70 54.61
C GLN A 144 7.96 33.74 55.05
N THR A 145 7.67 32.44 55.09
CA THR A 145 8.73 31.44 55.27
C THR A 145 9.52 31.33 53.98
N GLY A 146 10.72 31.89 53.96
CA GLY A 146 11.67 31.70 52.87
C GLY A 146 11.95 30.20 52.64
N PRO A 147 12.36 29.83 51.42
CA PRO A 147 12.55 28.42 51.07
C PRO A 147 13.61 27.75 51.94
N GLN A 148 13.22 26.66 52.59
CA GLN A 148 14.12 25.86 53.41
C GLN A 148 15.03 25.02 52.50
N LEU A 149 16.32 25.38 52.44
CA LEU A 149 17.33 24.58 51.75
C LEU A 149 17.81 23.47 52.71
N LYS A 150 17.79 22.22 52.27
CA LYS A 150 18.44 21.11 53.00
C LYS A 150 19.42 20.38 52.11
N LEU A 151 20.55 19.99 52.67
CA LEU A 151 21.51 19.11 52.02
C LEU A 151 20.88 17.72 51.91
N LYS A 152 20.78 17.18 50.69
CA LYS A 152 20.34 15.80 50.45
C LYS A 152 21.27 15.12 49.44
N ALA A 153 21.50 13.82 49.66
CA ALA A 153 22.12 12.95 48.67
C ALA A 153 21.06 12.55 47.64
N LEU A 154 21.27 12.94 46.38
CA LEU A 154 20.43 12.49 45.26
C LEU A 154 20.97 11.17 44.72
N PRO A 155 20.13 10.32 44.11
CA PRO A 155 20.64 9.16 43.38
C PRO A 155 21.45 9.59 42.14
N CYS A 156 22.33 8.71 41.66
CA CYS A 156 23.00 8.92 40.38
C CYS A 156 21.94 9.14 39.28
N PRO A 157 22.12 10.12 38.36
CA PRO A 157 21.23 10.29 37.22
C PRO A 157 21.24 9.05 36.32
N ASP A 158 20.37 9.00 35.32
CA ASP A 158 20.35 7.89 34.36
C ASP A 158 21.60 7.85 33.46
N CYS A 159 21.92 6.66 32.96
CA CYS A 159 23.09 6.45 32.12
C CYS A 159 22.82 6.79 30.65
N VAL A 160 23.54 7.79 30.13
CA VAL A 160 23.43 8.26 28.73
C VAL A 160 24.55 7.72 27.83
N VAL A 161 25.39 6.80 28.33
CA VAL A 161 26.46 6.18 27.53
C VAL A 161 25.82 5.41 26.37
N PRO A 162 26.23 5.66 25.12
CA PRO A 162 25.71 4.97 23.95
C PRO A 162 26.18 3.51 23.96
N VAL A 163 25.22 2.58 23.90
CA VAL A 163 25.48 1.15 23.77
C VAL A 163 24.93 0.63 22.45
N PRO A 164 25.66 -0.25 21.75
CA PRO A 164 25.18 -0.88 20.53
C PRO A 164 24.10 -1.91 20.86
N VAL A 165 22.89 -1.71 20.34
CA VAL A 165 21.76 -2.63 20.50
C VAL A 165 21.29 -3.09 19.12
N PRO A 166 21.35 -4.40 18.80
CA PRO A 166 20.79 -4.94 17.57
C PRO A 166 19.26 -4.83 17.60
N CYS A 167 18.64 -4.65 16.43
CA CYS A 167 17.18 -4.71 16.33
C CYS A 167 16.66 -6.14 16.52
N LEU A 168 15.36 -6.31 16.83
CA LEU A 168 14.73 -7.62 17.06
C LEU A 168 15.02 -8.67 15.95
N GLY A 169 15.05 -8.25 14.70
CA GLY A 169 15.31 -9.12 13.54
C GLY A 169 16.77 -9.18 13.08
N ASN A 170 17.70 -8.55 13.81
CA ASN A 170 19.13 -8.41 13.47
C ASN A 170 19.43 -7.72 12.11
N HIS A 171 18.56 -6.83 11.63
CA HIS A 171 18.81 -6.04 10.40
C HIS A 171 19.86 -4.93 10.57
N GLU A 172 19.94 -4.31 11.77
CA GLU A 172 20.83 -3.18 12.03
C GLU A 172 21.17 -3.11 13.53
N ILE A 173 22.34 -2.52 13.84
CA ILE A 173 22.80 -2.20 15.19
C ILE A 173 22.70 -0.70 15.39
N SER A 174 21.84 -0.24 16.30
CA SER A 174 21.67 1.18 16.62
C SER A 174 22.30 1.52 17.95
N GLN A 175 22.79 2.75 18.10
CA GLN A 175 23.37 3.23 19.35
C GLN A 175 22.28 3.86 20.23
N TRP A 176 21.99 3.24 21.37
CA TRP A 176 20.98 3.73 22.31
C TRP A 176 21.61 4.17 23.63
N PRO A 177 21.06 5.20 24.30
CA PRO A 177 21.45 5.52 25.67
C PRO A 177 21.21 4.31 26.59
N CYS A 178 22.21 3.92 27.38
CA CYS A 178 22.17 2.71 28.22
C CYS A 178 20.90 2.57 29.09
N HIS A 179 20.35 3.66 29.63
CA HIS A 179 19.11 3.61 30.42
C HIS A 179 17.84 3.24 29.63
N ILE A 180 17.81 3.48 28.32
CA ILE A 180 16.69 3.16 27.41
C ILE A 180 17.03 1.97 26.50
N ALA A 181 18.29 1.53 26.49
CA ALA A 181 18.77 0.42 25.66
C ALA A 181 17.93 -0.84 25.85
N LYS A 182 17.00 -1.05 24.92
CA LYS A 182 16.09 -2.19 24.83
C LYS A 182 16.02 -2.59 23.36
N ILE A 183 15.93 -3.89 23.12
CA ILE A 183 15.82 -4.44 21.77
C ILE A 183 14.47 -3.99 21.20
N ALA A 184 14.50 -3.26 20.09
CA ALA A 184 13.32 -2.70 19.43
C ALA A 184 13.24 -3.13 17.97
N SER A 185 12.04 -3.10 17.40
CA SER A 185 11.82 -3.33 15.97
C SER A 185 12.31 -2.12 15.17
N CYS A 186 13.12 -2.33 14.14
CA CYS A 186 13.59 -1.24 13.25
C CYS A 186 12.50 -0.73 12.28
N GLY A 187 11.31 -1.34 12.26
CA GLY A 187 10.19 -0.97 11.37
C GLY A 187 10.38 -1.35 9.90
N ARG A 188 11.57 -1.80 9.49
CA ARG A 188 11.83 -2.32 8.14
C ARG A 188 11.16 -3.68 7.94
N ILE A 189 10.86 -4.03 6.70
CA ILE A 189 10.45 -5.39 6.33
C ILE A 189 11.57 -6.38 6.67
N CYS A 190 11.21 -7.61 7.03
CA CYS A 190 12.13 -8.68 7.39
C CYS A 190 13.09 -9.03 6.23
N GLY A 191 12.58 -9.12 5.00
CA GLY A 191 13.41 -9.29 3.80
C GLY A 191 14.11 -10.66 3.66
N ARG A 192 14.04 -11.53 4.68
CA ARG A 192 14.63 -12.87 4.63
C ARG A 192 13.98 -13.74 3.56
N LEU A 193 14.80 -14.54 2.86
CA LEU A 193 14.37 -15.45 1.80
C LEU A 193 13.52 -16.58 2.38
N LEU A 194 12.29 -16.70 1.91
CA LEU A 194 11.37 -17.77 2.28
C LEU A 194 11.88 -19.11 1.73
N LEU A 195 11.38 -20.23 2.26
CA LEU A 195 11.71 -21.60 1.82
C LEU A 195 11.53 -21.85 0.31
N CYS A 196 10.78 -20.99 -0.36
CA CYS A 196 10.59 -21.04 -1.80
C CYS A 196 11.71 -20.38 -2.63
N GLU A 197 12.74 -19.82 -1.98
CA GLU A 197 13.96 -19.17 -2.53
C GLU A 197 13.73 -17.95 -3.46
N ASN A 198 12.49 -17.70 -3.88
CA ASN A 198 12.14 -16.66 -4.84
C ASN A 198 11.33 -15.51 -4.23
N HIS A 199 10.88 -15.65 -2.98
CA HIS A 199 10.12 -14.63 -2.27
C HIS A 199 10.78 -14.30 -0.94
N GLN A 200 10.60 -13.05 -0.52
CA GLN A 200 11.14 -12.51 0.71
C GLN A 200 10.01 -12.24 1.71
N CYS A 201 10.31 -12.32 3.00
CA CYS A 201 9.36 -12.05 4.07
C CYS A 201 8.96 -10.55 4.06
N SER A 202 7.66 -10.28 3.88
CA SER A 202 7.12 -8.91 3.87
C SER A 202 6.66 -8.40 5.24
N ILE A 203 6.74 -9.25 6.27
CA ILE A 203 6.37 -8.89 7.65
C ILE A 203 7.36 -7.83 8.15
N MET A 204 6.85 -6.83 8.87
CA MET A 204 7.70 -5.86 9.58
C MET A 204 8.63 -6.57 10.56
N CYS A 205 9.78 -5.96 10.87
CA CYS A 205 10.82 -6.51 11.73
C CYS A 205 10.24 -7.18 12.98
N HIS A 206 10.39 -8.50 13.02
CA HIS A 206 9.92 -9.39 14.06
C HIS A 206 11.06 -10.30 14.49
N GLU A 207 10.89 -10.97 15.63
CA GLU A 207 11.83 -11.98 16.09
C GLU A 207 11.71 -13.24 15.23
N VAL A 208 12.84 -13.75 14.74
CA VAL A 208 12.88 -14.89 13.83
C VAL A 208 13.39 -16.13 14.57
N GLU A 209 12.50 -17.08 14.80
CA GLU A 209 12.84 -18.36 15.44
C GLU A 209 13.28 -19.42 14.42
N ASN A 210 14.35 -20.14 14.75
CA ASN A 210 14.87 -21.28 13.98
C ASN A 210 15.23 -20.94 12.51
N ALA A 211 15.81 -19.76 12.28
CA ALA A 211 16.40 -19.46 10.98
C ALA A 211 17.77 -20.16 10.84
N PRO A 212 18.07 -20.79 9.69
CA PRO A 212 19.38 -21.39 9.47
C PRO A 212 20.48 -20.32 9.34
N ASP A 213 20.15 -19.14 8.79
CA ASP A 213 21.07 -18.01 8.61
C ASP A 213 20.36 -16.66 8.76
N GLU A 214 21.11 -15.56 8.83
CA GLU A 214 20.57 -14.19 8.85
C GLU A 214 19.78 -13.83 7.58
N GLN A 215 20.02 -14.53 6.47
CA GLN A 215 19.38 -14.28 5.18
C GLN A 215 18.14 -15.14 4.93
N ASN A 216 18.02 -16.27 5.63
CA ASN A 216 16.98 -17.28 5.39
C ASN A 216 15.85 -17.16 6.40
N ALA A 217 14.63 -17.40 5.94
CA ALA A 217 13.43 -17.32 6.75
C ALA A 217 13.40 -18.41 7.82
N GLY A 218 13.01 -18.03 9.04
CA GLY A 218 12.72 -18.96 10.12
C GLY A 218 11.29 -19.49 10.04
N THR A 219 10.93 -20.34 11.00
CA THR A 219 9.60 -20.96 11.12
C THR A 219 8.47 -19.95 11.32
N ASN A 220 8.76 -18.81 11.94
CA ASN A 220 7.80 -17.74 12.23
C ASN A 220 7.65 -16.72 11.08
N CYS A 221 8.45 -16.83 10.01
CA CYS A 221 8.32 -15.95 8.86
C CYS A 221 7.08 -16.30 8.01
N GLN A 222 6.67 -15.35 7.15
CA GLN A 222 5.48 -15.49 6.30
C GLN A 222 5.56 -16.74 5.42
N LYS A 223 4.46 -17.51 5.35
CA LYS A 223 4.33 -18.58 4.36
C LYS A 223 4.05 -18.00 2.98
N CYS A 224 4.69 -18.57 1.96
CA CYS A 224 4.57 -18.08 0.61
C CYS A 224 3.28 -18.62 -0.06
N ASP A 225 2.24 -17.79 -0.13
CA ASP A 225 0.98 -18.14 -0.81
C ASP A 225 0.90 -17.62 -2.26
N THR A 226 1.93 -16.93 -2.74
CA THR A 226 1.99 -16.45 -4.13
C THR A 226 2.19 -17.61 -5.10
N GLY A 227 1.54 -17.52 -6.27
CA GLY A 227 1.67 -18.51 -7.34
C GLY A 227 3.11 -18.60 -7.86
N CYS A 228 3.50 -19.77 -8.36
CA CYS A 228 4.83 -19.97 -8.91
C CYS A 228 5.02 -19.22 -10.25
N ILE A 229 6.03 -18.34 -10.31
CA ILE A 229 6.39 -17.51 -11.47
C ILE A 229 7.48 -18.18 -12.34
N LYS A 230 8.04 -19.32 -11.91
CA LYS A 230 9.11 -20.00 -12.66
C LYS A 230 8.62 -20.38 -14.06
N PRO A 231 9.36 -20.04 -15.13
CA PRO A 231 9.00 -20.44 -16.48
C PRO A 231 9.02 -21.97 -16.57
N ARG A 232 8.02 -22.53 -17.24
CA ARG A 232 8.00 -23.96 -17.55
C ARG A 232 8.96 -24.26 -18.71
N PRO A 233 9.46 -25.50 -18.83
CA PRO A 233 10.34 -25.91 -19.92
C PRO A 233 9.75 -25.62 -21.32
N ASP A 234 10.63 -25.44 -22.30
CA ASP A 234 10.32 -25.07 -23.68
C ASP A 234 9.15 -25.88 -24.26
N GLY A 235 8.06 -25.18 -24.59
CA GLY A 235 6.85 -25.76 -25.17
C GLY A 235 5.62 -25.76 -24.27
N CYS A 236 5.72 -25.34 -23.01
CA CYS A 236 4.56 -25.15 -22.12
C CYS A 236 4.36 -23.68 -21.73
N GLN A 237 3.34 -23.03 -22.28
CA GLN A 237 2.99 -21.62 -21.98
C GLN A 237 2.09 -21.47 -20.73
N HIS A 238 1.92 -22.52 -19.95
CA HIS A 238 0.93 -22.56 -18.87
C HIS A 238 1.58 -22.31 -17.51
N ASN A 239 1.02 -21.37 -16.74
CA ASN A 239 1.43 -21.10 -15.37
C ASN A 239 1.24 -22.33 -14.46
N CYS A 240 2.09 -22.46 -13.46
CA CYS A 240 1.98 -23.51 -12.46
C CYS A 240 0.83 -23.19 -11.48
N PRO A 241 -0.13 -24.11 -11.26
CA PRO A 241 -1.25 -23.88 -10.34
C PRO A 241 -0.86 -24.02 -8.86
N LYS A 242 0.36 -24.46 -8.56
CA LYS A 242 0.83 -24.61 -7.18
C LYS A 242 1.35 -23.28 -6.63
N PRO A 243 1.25 -23.05 -5.30
CA PRO A 243 1.98 -21.98 -4.65
C PRO A 243 3.48 -22.16 -4.85
N CYS A 244 4.26 -21.13 -4.55
CA CYS A 244 5.71 -21.18 -4.69
C CYS A 244 6.27 -22.37 -3.91
N HIS A 245 7.09 -23.17 -4.58
CA HIS A 245 7.63 -24.40 -4.03
C HIS A 245 9.14 -24.47 -4.33
N PRO A 246 9.92 -25.13 -3.46
CA PRO A 246 11.31 -25.42 -3.75
C PRO A 246 11.42 -26.39 -4.95
N GLY A 247 12.48 -26.24 -5.75
CA GLY A 247 12.77 -27.10 -6.90
C GLY A 247 12.01 -26.81 -8.20
N SER A 248 12.03 -27.78 -9.12
CA SER A 248 11.47 -27.70 -10.48
C SER A 248 9.95 -27.89 -10.51
N CYS A 249 9.27 -27.19 -11.41
CA CYS A 249 7.82 -27.26 -11.53
C CYS A 249 7.34 -28.67 -11.93
N PRO A 250 6.23 -29.18 -11.36
CA PRO A 250 5.63 -30.43 -11.82
C PRO A 250 5.12 -30.32 -13.26
N LEU A 251 5.10 -31.45 -13.97
CA LEU A 251 4.64 -31.57 -15.36
C LEU A 251 3.23 -30.98 -15.56
N CYS A 252 3.02 -30.38 -16.73
CA CYS A 252 1.77 -29.70 -17.04
C CYS A 252 0.65 -30.70 -17.35
N LYS A 253 -0.38 -30.73 -16.49
CA LYS A 253 -1.59 -31.55 -16.65
C LYS A 253 -2.70 -30.89 -17.48
N GLN A 254 -2.44 -29.74 -18.09
CA GLN A 254 -3.45 -29.03 -18.87
C GLN A 254 -3.67 -29.72 -20.22
N MET A 255 -4.92 -29.75 -20.66
CA MET A 255 -5.33 -30.41 -21.91
C MET A 255 -5.29 -29.40 -23.06
N LEU A 256 -4.47 -29.67 -24.07
CA LEU A 256 -4.37 -28.91 -25.31
C LEU A 256 -5.35 -29.44 -26.34
N ARG A 257 -6.04 -28.53 -27.03
CA ARG A 257 -6.86 -28.85 -28.21
C ARG A 257 -6.00 -28.67 -29.44
N ILE A 258 -5.64 -29.77 -30.09
CA ILE A 258 -4.77 -29.73 -31.27
C ILE A 258 -5.62 -29.99 -32.51
N ARG A 259 -5.32 -29.30 -33.61
CA ARG A 259 -6.01 -29.54 -34.88
C ARG A 259 -5.51 -30.83 -35.51
N CYS A 260 -6.43 -31.73 -35.80
CA CYS A 260 -6.13 -32.97 -36.50
C CYS A 260 -5.69 -32.72 -37.95
N HIS A 261 -4.94 -33.65 -38.56
CA HIS A 261 -4.55 -33.58 -39.98
C HIS A 261 -5.76 -33.53 -40.94
N CYS A 262 -6.93 -34.04 -40.52
CA CYS A 262 -8.15 -33.93 -41.31
C CYS A 262 -8.85 -32.57 -41.21
N GLY A 263 -8.45 -31.69 -40.29
CA GLY A 263 -9.05 -30.38 -40.05
C GLY A 263 -10.45 -30.39 -39.42
N LEU A 264 -11.13 -31.54 -39.40
CA LEU A 264 -12.50 -31.70 -38.90
C LEU A 264 -12.58 -32.01 -37.40
N ASN A 265 -11.57 -32.69 -36.86
CA ASN A 265 -11.53 -33.09 -35.45
C ASN A 265 -10.43 -32.35 -34.68
N GLN A 266 -10.64 -32.21 -33.38
CA GLN A 266 -9.69 -31.59 -32.47
C GLN A 266 -9.43 -32.51 -31.26
N PRO A 267 -8.45 -33.43 -31.35
CA PRO A 267 -8.09 -34.28 -30.22
C PRO A 267 -7.60 -33.45 -29.02
N TYR A 268 -7.91 -33.95 -27.82
CA TYR A 268 -7.45 -33.40 -26.55
C TYR A 268 -6.24 -34.19 -26.07
N VAL A 269 -5.10 -33.54 -25.94
CA VAL A 269 -3.84 -34.18 -25.51
C VAL A 269 -3.25 -33.41 -24.33
N ARG A 270 -2.55 -34.09 -23.41
CA ARG A 270 -1.93 -33.39 -22.28
C ARG A 270 -0.73 -32.60 -22.76
N CYS A 271 -0.54 -31.41 -22.20
CA CYS A 271 0.58 -30.53 -22.54
C CYS A 271 1.94 -31.18 -22.31
N SER A 272 2.13 -31.95 -21.22
CA SER A 272 3.36 -32.71 -20.98
C SER A 272 3.69 -33.65 -22.14
N ASP A 273 2.68 -34.37 -22.59
CA ASP A 273 2.83 -35.46 -23.56
C ASP A 273 3.04 -34.90 -24.98
N TRP A 274 2.49 -33.72 -25.26
CA TRP A 274 2.74 -32.98 -26.50
C TRP A 274 4.13 -32.34 -26.57
N THR A 275 4.63 -31.83 -25.45
CA THR A 275 5.97 -31.24 -25.38
C THR A 275 7.06 -32.32 -25.53
N SER A 276 6.83 -33.53 -25.00
CA SER A 276 7.68 -34.69 -25.22
C SER A 276 7.73 -35.08 -26.71
N THR A 277 8.94 -35.28 -27.22
CA THR A 277 9.27 -35.26 -28.66
C THR A 277 8.92 -36.52 -29.46
N GLU A 278 8.25 -37.52 -28.89
CA GLU A 278 8.26 -38.86 -29.48
C GLU A 278 6.96 -39.29 -30.21
N ASN A 279 5.77 -38.77 -29.88
CA ASN A 279 4.50 -39.28 -30.46
C ASN A 279 3.51 -38.20 -30.93
N ARG A 280 4.02 -37.08 -31.49
CA ARG A 280 3.16 -35.95 -31.92
C ARG A 280 2.20 -36.32 -33.05
N GLU A 281 2.62 -37.12 -34.02
CA GLU A 281 1.81 -37.47 -35.19
C GLU A 281 0.61 -38.37 -34.83
N GLU A 282 0.83 -39.36 -33.98
CA GLU A 282 -0.24 -40.24 -33.50
C GLU A 282 -1.28 -39.47 -32.69
N MET A 283 -0.81 -38.61 -31.77
CA MET A 283 -1.67 -37.77 -30.92
C MET A 283 -2.43 -36.70 -31.70
N GLN A 284 -1.89 -36.24 -32.84
CA GLN A 284 -2.55 -35.30 -33.74
C GLN A 284 -3.56 -36.00 -34.67
N SER A 285 -3.42 -37.29 -34.94
CA SER A 285 -4.40 -38.07 -35.71
C SER A 285 -5.68 -38.34 -34.91
N CYS A 286 -6.85 -38.29 -35.55
CA CYS A 286 -8.14 -38.54 -34.88
C CYS A 286 -8.56 -40.01 -34.90
N GLY A 287 -7.74 -40.92 -35.43
CA GLY A 287 -8.07 -42.33 -35.63
C GLY A 287 -9.18 -42.61 -36.66
N ASN A 288 -9.91 -41.60 -37.16
CA ASN A 288 -10.99 -41.79 -38.12
C ASN A 288 -10.49 -41.91 -39.57
N GLN A 289 -11.33 -42.46 -40.45
CA GLN A 289 -11.06 -42.55 -41.89
C GLN A 289 -10.91 -41.14 -42.52
N CYS A 290 -9.92 -40.98 -43.40
CA CYS A 290 -9.64 -39.70 -44.04
C CYS A 290 -10.83 -39.20 -44.90
N PRO A 291 -11.27 -37.94 -44.74
CA PRO A 291 -12.40 -37.38 -45.48
C PRO A 291 -12.08 -37.04 -46.95
N LYS A 292 -10.80 -37.07 -47.34
CA LYS A 292 -10.37 -36.77 -48.71
C LYS A 292 -10.80 -37.88 -49.67
N ASN A 293 -11.24 -37.46 -50.86
CA ASN A 293 -11.50 -38.36 -51.97
C ASN A 293 -10.25 -38.48 -52.84
N TYR A 294 -10.01 -39.66 -53.37
CA TYR A 294 -9.11 -39.87 -54.51
C TYR A 294 -9.64 -39.14 -55.75
N GLU A 295 -8.78 -38.92 -56.75
CA GLU A 295 -9.16 -38.30 -58.04
C GLU A 295 -10.28 -39.06 -58.75
N CYS A 296 -10.44 -40.35 -58.47
CA CYS A 296 -11.55 -41.17 -58.96
C CYS A 296 -12.90 -40.94 -58.25
N GLY A 297 -13.00 -39.97 -57.33
CA GLY A 297 -14.22 -39.63 -56.59
C GLY A 297 -14.52 -40.53 -55.39
N HIS A 298 -13.67 -41.51 -55.08
CA HIS A 298 -13.86 -42.41 -53.94
C HIS A 298 -13.12 -41.93 -52.69
N ARG A 299 -13.73 -42.11 -51.50
CA ARG A 299 -13.11 -41.80 -50.20
C ARG A 299 -11.86 -42.64 -49.92
N CYS A 300 -10.80 -41.99 -49.40
CA CYS A 300 -9.58 -42.62 -48.92
C CYS A 300 -9.88 -43.66 -47.83
N ARG A 301 -9.20 -44.82 -47.84
CA ARG A 301 -9.41 -45.90 -46.86
C ARG A 301 -8.50 -45.80 -45.63
N SER A 302 -7.44 -45.02 -45.71
CA SER A 302 -6.49 -44.87 -44.61
C SER A 302 -7.06 -44.01 -43.49
N ASN A 303 -6.62 -44.28 -42.26
CA ASN A 303 -6.86 -43.40 -41.12
C ASN A 303 -6.24 -42.03 -41.39
N CYS A 304 -6.70 -41.02 -40.66
CA CYS A 304 -6.21 -39.66 -40.76
C CYS A 304 -4.68 -39.62 -40.71
N HIS A 305 -4.07 -39.17 -41.81
CA HIS A 305 -2.64 -39.13 -42.00
C HIS A 305 -2.22 -37.72 -42.42
N SER A 306 -0.94 -37.40 -42.23
CA SER A 306 -0.32 -36.18 -42.75
C SER A 306 -0.21 -36.24 -44.28
N GLY A 307 -0.43 -35.11 -44.96
CA GLY A 307 -0.16 -34.97 -46.40
C GLY A 307 -1.21 -35.58 -47.36
N ASP A 308 -0.73 -36.04 -48.50
CA ASP A 308 -1.52 -36.61 -49.59
C ASP A 308 -1.93 -38.05 -49.32
N CYS A 309 -3.10 -38.44 -49.84
CA CYS A 309 -3.69 -39.75 -49.55
C CYS A 309 -2.81 -40.88 -50.08
N PRO A 310 -2.36 -41.82 -49.23
CA PRO A 310 -1.56 -42.93 -49.68
C PRO A 310 -2.40 -43.84 -50.60
N ASN A 311 -1.74 -44.34 -51.65
CA ASN A 311 -2.28 -45.24 -52.67
C ASN A 311 -3.54 -44.73 -53.42
N PRO A 312 -3.44 -43.63 -54.20
CA PRO A 312 -4.52 -43.19 -55.08
C PRO A 312 -4.82 -44.16 -56.23
N GLU A 313 -3.90 -45.08 -56.53
CA GLU A 313 -3.96 -45.97 -57.69
C GLU A 313 -4.63 -47.32 -57.41
N SER A 314 -4.81 -47.70 -56.15
CA SER A 314 -5.36 -49.01 -55.78
C SER A 314 -6.89 -49.00 -55.60
N CYS A 315 -7.60 -48.04 -56.21
CA CYS A 315 -9.04 -47.94 -56.04
C CYS A 315 -9.78 -49.04 -56.82
N LYS A 316 -10.16 -50.14 -56.15
CA LYS A 316 -10.87 -51.28 -56.74
C LYS A 316 -12.40 -51.15 -56.76
N LYS A 317 -12.94 -49.95 -56.53
CA LYS A 317 -14.40 -49.73 -56.46
C LYS A 317 -15.03 -49.69 -57.86
N LYS A 318 -16.27 -50.19 -57.99
CA LYS A 318 -17.02 -50.20 -59.24
C LYS A 318 -17.68 -48.84 -59.48
N VAL A 319 -17.54 -48.29 -60.69
CA VAL A 319 -18.11 -47.01 -61.11
C VAL A 319 -19.09 -47.26 -62.26
N LYS A 320 -20.22 -46.54 -62.24
CA LYS A 320 -21.22 -46.57 -63.32
C LYS A 320 -20.80 -45.60 -64.42
N VAL A 321 -20.37 -46.10 -65.57
CA VAL A 321 -20.08 -45.27 -66.74
C VAL A 321 -21.34 -45.14 -67.57
N THR A 322 -21.72 -43.90 -67.86
CA THR A 322 -22.89 -43.58 -68.67
C THR A 322 -22.46 -43.28 -70.10
N CYS A 323 -23.29 -43.70 -71.05
CA CYS A 323 -23.14 -43.32 -72.45
C CYS A 323 -23.25 -41.79 -72.65
N ASN A 324 -22.70 -41.24 -73.75
CA ASN A 324 -22.70 -39.79 -74.03
C ASN A 324 -24.09 -39.15 -74.01
N CYS A 325 -25.11 -39.95 -74.33
CA CYS A 325 -26.52 -39.61 -74.34
C CYS A 325 -27.24 -39.90 -73.00
N LYS A 326 -26.51 -40.25 -71.93
CA LYS A 326 -26.94 -40.49 -70.53
C LYS A 326 -28.00 -41.57 -70.30
N ARG A 327 -28.47 -42.28 -71.35
CA ARG A 327 -29.52 -43.30 -71.26
C ARG A 327 -29.02 -44.66 -70.75
N ILE A 328 -27.86 -45.11 -71.19
CA ILE A 328 -27.33 -46.44 -70.88
C ILE A 328 -26.24 -46.31 -69.82
N LYS A 329 -26.36 -47.11 -68.75
CA LYS A 329 -25.41 -47.16 -67.65
C LYS A 329 -24.84 -48.58 -67.56
N LYS A 330 -23.53 -48.74 -67.64
CA LYS A 330 -22.83 -50.02 -67.43
C LYS A 330 -21.80 -49.88 -66.30
N GLU A 331 -21.61 -50.94 -65.53
CA GLU A 331 -20.70 -50.95 -64.38
C GLU A 331 -19.30 -51.40 -64.81
N PHE A 332 -18.29 -50.58 -64.54
CA PHE A 332 -16.87 -50.88 -64.80
C PHE A 332 -16.06 -50.69 -63.51
N SER A 333 -14.87 -51.29 -63.40
CA SER A 333 -13.98 -51.03 -62.26
C SER A 333 -13.30 -49.67 -62.42
N CYS A 334 -13.03 -48.97 -61.32
CA CYS A 334 -12.35 -47.68 -61.35
C CYS A 334 -10.97 -47.72 -62.05
N GLU A 335 -10.27 -48.85 -61.95
CA GLU A 335 -9.02 -49.12 -62.68
C GLU A 335 -9.24 -49.14 -64.21
N THR A 336 -10.30 -49.81 -64.68
CA THR A 336 -10.63 -49.87 -66.12
C THR A 336 -11.15 -48.55 -66.68
N VAL A 337 -11.76 -47.71 -65.84
CA VAL A 337 -12.12 -46.32 -66.19
C VAL A 337 -10.87 -45.43 -66.29
N ARG A 338 -9.91 -45.52 -65.34
CA ARG A 338 -8.64 -44.76 -65.40
C ARG A 338 -7.79 -45.13 -66.61
N SER A 339 -7.79 -46.39 -67.06
CA SER A 339 -7.06 -46.82 -68.25
C SER A 339 -7.74 -46.45 -69.59
N ASN A 340 -8.78 -45.59 -69.59
CA ASN A 340 -9.53 -45.15 -70.78
C ASN A 340 -10.14 -46.28 -71.64
N LYS A 341 -10.34 -47.48 -71.07
CA LYS A 341 -10.91 -48.64 -71.79
C LYS A 341 -12.42 -48.80 -71.62
N ALA A 342 -13.06 -47.93 -70.84
CA ALA A 342 -14.50 -48.00 -70.57
C ALA A 342 -15.26 -46.94 -71.41
N SER A 343 -15.80 -47.36 -72.56
CA SER A 343 -16.76 -46.55 -73.34
C SER A 343 -18.07 -47.31 -73.53
N VAL A 344 -19.19 -46.60 -73.47
CA VAL A 344 -20.52 -47.14 -73.78
C VAL A 344 -21.00 -46.39 -75.02
N ALA A 345 -21.21 -47.08 -76.14
CA ALA A 345 -21.73 -46.51 -77.38
C ALA A 345 -23.24 -46.20 -77.30
N CYS A 346 -23.71 -45.14 -77.96
CA CYS A 346 -25.15 -44.80 -78.02
C CYS A 346 -25.83 -45.64 -79.10
N ASP A 347 -27.04 -46.13 -78.81
CA ASP A 347 -27.94 -46.72 -79.82
C ASP A 347 -28.69 -45.63 -80.60
N GLU A 348 -29.30 -45.97 -81.74
CA GLU A 348 -30.04 -45.05 -82.63
C GLU A 348 -31.14 -44.24 -81.91
N VAL A 349 -31.86 -44.88 -80.97
CA VAL A 349 -32.89 -44.24 -80.14
C VAL A 349 -32.32 -43.09 -79.30
N CYS A 350 -31.04 -43.16 -78.95
CA CYS A 350 -30.39 -42.13 -78.15
C CYS A 350 -29.92 -40.93 -78.96
N ALA A 351 -29.58 -41.12 -80.23
CA ALA A 351 -29.31 -40.03 -81.16
C ALA A 351 -30.59 -39.23 -81.45
N GLN A 352 -31.72 -39.92 -81.63
CA GLN A 352 -33.02 -39.31 -81.91
C GLN A 352 -33.50 -38.43 -80.74
N LYS A 353 -33.46 -38.92 -79.50
CA LYS A 353 -33.85 -38.11 -78.33
C LYS A 353 -32.97 -36.88 -78.09
N LEU A 354 -31.67 -36.97 -78.39
CA LEU A 354 -30.76 -35.82 -78.26
C LEU A 354 -31.07 -34.74 -79.31
N GLN A 355 -31.47 -35.14 -80.52
CA GLN A 355 -31.91 -34.22 -81.56
C GLN A 355 -33.25 -33.56 -81.22
N GLU A 356 -34.18 -34.31 -80.61
CA GLU A 356 -35.46 -33.77 -80.15
C GLU A 356 -35.30 -32.73 -79.03
N GLU A 357 -34.46 -33.01 -78.01
CA GLU A 357 -34.22 -32.06 -76.92
C GLU A 357 -33.53 -30.77 -77.40
N LYS A 358 -32.61 -30.88 -78.37
CA LYS A 358 -31.99 -29.69 -79.00
C LYS A 358 -33.02 -28.83 -79.71
N ARG A 359 -33.90 -29.45 -80.51
CA ARG A 359 -35.00 -28.75 -81.20
C ARG A 359 -35.93 -28.03 -80.23
N LEU A 360 -36.28 -28.66 -79.11
CA LEU A 360 -37.11 -28.03 -78.08
C LEU A 360 -36.43 -26.83 -77.43
N LYS A 361 -35.12 -26.91 -77.13
CA LYS A 361 -34.35 -25.78 -76.60
C LYS A 361 -34.27 -24.62 -77.60
N ASP A 362 -34.02 -24.92 -78.87
CA ASP A 362 -33.96 -23.90 -79.93
C ASP A 362 -35.30 -23.15 -80.05
N LEU A 363 -36.43 -23.88 -79.97
CA LEU A 363 -37.77 -23.29 -79.97
C LEU A 363 -38.05 -22.42 -78.74
N GLU A 364 -37.60 -22.85 -77.56
CA GLU A 364 -37.74 -22.09 -76.31
C GLU A 364 -36.91 -20.79 -76.34
N ASP A 365 -35.68 -20.86 -76.85
CA ASP A 365 -34.81 -19.70 -77.01
C ASP A 365 -35.36 -18.71 -78.06
N GLU A 366 -35.99 -19.20 -79.13
CA GLU A 366 -36.67 -18.35 -80.11
C GLU A 366 -37.89 -17.63 -79.51
N GLN A 367 -38.66 -18.31 -78.66
CA GLN A 367 -39.77 -17.69 -77.91
C GLN A 367 -39.28 -16.60 -76.94
N LYS A 368 -38.18 -16.86 -76.22
CA LYS A 368 -37.58 -15.87 -75.31
C LYS A 368 -37.13 -14.62 -76.06
N LYS A 369 -36.49 -14.77 -77.23
CA LYS A 369 -36.10 -13.64 -78.08
C LYS A 369 -37.29 -12.79 -78.51
N LYS A 370 -38.38 -13.41 -78.95
CA LYS A 370 -39.62 -12.70 -79.34
C LYS A 370 -40.24 -11.93 -78.17
N GLU A 371 -40.21 -12.50 -76.96
CA GLU A 371 -40.72 -11.84 -75.76
C GLU A 371 -39.86 -10.62 -75.35
N GLU A 372 -38.53 -10.74 -75.51
CA GLU A 372 -37.57 -9.66 -75.25
C GLU A 372 -37.71 -8.51 -76.25
N GLU A 373 -37.91 -8.80 -77.54
CA GLU A 373 -38.21 -7.81 -78.58
C GLU A 373 -39.50 -7.03 -78.28
N LEU A 374 -40.56 -7.72 -77.84
CA LEU A 374 -41.82 -7.08 -77.46
C LEU A 374 -41.66 -6.14 -76.25
N LYS A 375 -40.78 -6.49 -75.30
CA LYS A 375 -40.46 -5.64 -74.14
C LYS A 375 -39.72 -4.37 -74.59
N ASN A 376 -38.73 -4.51 -75.46
CA ASN A 376 -37.99 -3.37 -76.03
C ASN A 376 -38.90 -2.40 -76.79
N LEU A 377 -39.85 -2.90 -77.59
CA LEU A 377 -40.85 -2.05 -78.27
C LEU A 377 -41.70 -1.24 -77.29
N LYS A 378 -42.18 -1.87 -76.20
CA LYS A 378 -42.95 -1.18 -75.14
C LYS A 378 -42.12 -0.14 -74.40
N GLU A 379 -40.81 -0.37 -74.22
CA GLU A 379 -39.92 0.62 -73.60
C GLU A 379 -39.67 1.83 -74.52
N LEU A 380 -39.49 1.62 -75.82
CA LEU A 380 -39.38 2.69 -76.81
C LEU A 380 -40.67 3.53 -76.85
N GLU A 381 -41.86 2.91 -76.84
CA GLU A 381 -43.14 3.63 -76.79
C GLU A 381 -43.26 4.49 -75.51
N LYS A 382 -42.82 3.94 -74.36
CA LYS A 382 -42.76 4.69 -73.09
C LYS A 382 -41.75 5.85 -73.15
N TYR A 383 -40.65 5.69 -73.86
CA TYR A 383 -39.63 6.72 -74.01
C TYR A 383 -40.13 7.87 -74.90
N GLU A 384 -40.79 7.56 -76.02
CA GLU A 384 -41.38 8.55 -76.92
C GLU A 384 -42.44 9.41 -76.23
N LYS A 385 -43.32 8.79 -75.43
CA LYS A 385 -44.32 9.50 -74.61
C LYS A 385 -43.70 10.47 -73.59
N LYS A 386 -42.48 10.23 -73.12
CA LYS A 386 -41.77 11.14 -72.19
C LYS A 386 -41.16 12.36 -72.89
N PHE A 387 -40.85 12.27 -74.18
CA PHE A 387 -40.26 13.39 -74.93
C PHE A 387 -41.26 14.46 -75.36
N GLN A 388 -42.55 14.14 -75.50
CA GLN A 388 -43.60 15.11 -75.86
C GLN A 388 -43.99 16.07 -74.70
N GLY A 389 -43.42 15.91 -73.50
CA GLY A 389 -43.82 16.64 -72.28
C GLY A 389 -43.19 18.01 -72.01
N LYS A 390 -42.36 18.60 -72.90
CA LYS A 390 -41.66 19.89 -72.61
C LYS A 390 -41.64 20.91 -73.76
N LYS A 391 -42.80 21.25 -74.33
CA LYS A 391 -43.01 22.54 -75.04
C LYS A 391 -44.30 23.23 -74.56
N ARG A 392 -44.15 24.31 -73.78
CA ARG A 392 -45.12 25.42 -73.66
C ARG A 392 -44.40 26.63 -74.30
N THR A 393 -44.99 27.51 -75.12
CA THR A 393 -46.27 28.23 -74.92
C THR A 393 -46.61 29.05 -76.20
N LYS A 394 -47.89 29.43 -76.33
CA LYS A 394 -48.42 30.71 -76.88
C LYS A 394 -49.18 30.63 -78.21
N GLU A 395 -50.46 30.23 -78.13
CA GLU A 395 -51.53 30.83 -78.93
C GLU A 395 -52.89 30.72 -78.24
N ARG A 396 -53.79 31.60 -78.65
CA ARG A 396 -54.81 32.28 -77.85
C ARG A 396 -56.21 31.85 -78.28
N ARG A 397 -57.09 31.62 -77.30
CA ARG A 397 -58.57 31.72 -77.33
C ARG A 397 -59.31 31.34 -78.63
N THR A 398 -59.99 30.19 -78.58
CA THR A 398 -61.39 30.02 -79.02
C THR A 398 -61.88 28.72 -78.36
N TYR A 399 -62.69 28.83 -77.31
CA TYR A 399 -64.15 28.79 -77.35
C TYR A 399 -64.70 27.38 -77.63
N ASN A 400 -65.08 26.76 -76.52
CA ASN A 400 -66.27 25.93 -76.30
C ASN A 400 -66.47 24.60 -77.02
N ASN A 401 -66.96 23.67 -76.20
CA ASN A 401 -67.73 22.47 -76.53
C ASN A 401 -67.00 21.35 -77.24
N LEU A 402 -66.35 20.51 -76.42
CA LEU A 402 -66.61 19.05 -76.44
C LEU A 402 -66.48 18.52 -75.00
N GLU A 403 -67.08 19.25 -74.06
CA GLU A 403 -67.54 18.69 -72.81
C GLU A 403 -68.83 17.93 -73.17
N GLU A 404 -68.76 16.62 -73.48
CA GLU A 404 -69.93 15.73 -73.33
C GLU A 404 -69.69 14.22 -73.55
N HIS A 405 -68.58 13.75 -74.14
CA HIS A 405 -68.56 12.34 -74.57
C HIS A 405 -68.04 11.29 -73.54
N SER A 406 -67.57 11.73 -72.37
CA SER A 406 -66.89 10.84 -71.40
C SER A 406 -67.75 10.45 -70.20
N PHE A 407 -68.78 11.23 -69.86
CA PHE A 407 -69.65 10.91 -68.72
C PHE A 407 -70.64 9.78 -69.10
N LEU A 408 -71.23 9.85 -70.29
CA LEU A 408 -72.14 8.83 -70.79
C LEU A 408 -71.46 7.47 -70.93
N ARG A 409 -70.21 7.35 -71.40
CA ARG A 409 -69.50 6.06 -71.49
C ARG A 409 -69.17 5.44 -70.13
N LYS A 410 -68.85 6.27 -69.13
CA LYS A 410 -68.47 5.79 -67.79
C LYS A 410 -69.67 5.28 -67.00
N TYR A 411 -70.83 5.89 -67.18
CA TYR A 411 -72.09 5.43 -66.58
C TYR A 411 -72.94 4.56 -67.52
N LEU A 412 -72.53 4.33 -68.78
CA LEU A 412 -73.27 3.52 -69.76
C LEU A 412 -73.55 2.11 -69.24
N LEU A 413 -72.53 1.46 -68.67
CA LEU A 413 -72.67 0.11 -68.11
C LEU A 413 -73.63 0.09 -66.91
N ILE A 414 -73.66 1.17 -66.13
CA ILE A 414 -74.54 1.30 -64.96
C ILE A 414 -75.98 1.57 -65.41
N ILE A 415 -76.17 2.44 -66.41
CA ILE A 415 -77.49 2.74 -66.99
C ILE A 415 -78.06 1.49 -67.69
N VAL A 416 -77.25 0.75 -68.46
CA VAL A 416 -77.68 -0.52 -69.09
C VAL A 416 -78.05 -1.56 -68.03
N ALA A 417 -77.30 -1.67 -66.94
CA ALA A 417 -77.64 -2.58 -65.84
C ALA A 417 -78.95 -2.20 -65.16
N VAL A 418 -79.19 -0.91 -64.88
CA VAL A 418 -80.44 -0.44 -64.26
C VAL A 418 -81.64 -0.65 -65.20
N VAL A 419 -81.48 -0.42 -66.50
CA VAL A 419 -82.54 -0.65 -67.49
C VAL A 419 -82.87 -2.14 -67.62
N ILE A 420 -81.86 -3.03 -67.59
CA ILE A 420 -82.09 -4.48 -67.58
C ILE A 420 -82.84 -4.92 -66.31
N ILE A 421 -82.50 -4.36 -65.15
CA ILE A 421 -83.19 -4.65 -63.89
C ILE A 421 -84.64 -4.14 -63.92
N LEU A 422 -84.89 -2.93 -64.43
CA LEU A 422 -86.24 -2.39 -64.55
C LEU A 422 -87.08 -3.19 -65.57
N ILE A 423 -86.50 -3.62 -66.68
CA ILE A 423 -87.19 -4.48 -67.66
C ILE A 423 -87.51 -5.84 -67.02
N ALA A 424 -86.59 -6.43 -66.24
CA ALA A 424 -86.85 -7.67 -65.52
C ALA A 424 -87.94 -7.54 -64.44
N ILE A 425 -88.02 -6.38 -63.77
CA ILE A 425 -89.10 -6.08 -62.82
C ILE A 425 -90.44 -5.90 -63.57
N ILE A 426 -90.45 -5.18 -64.68
CA ILE A 426 -91.66 -4.96 -65.48
C ILE A 426 -92.16 -6.28 -66.09
N THR A 427 -91.27 -7.13 -66.63
CA THR A 427 -91.68 -8.44 -67.16
C THR A 427 -92.15 -9.39 -66.05
N TYR A 428 -91.59 -9.30 -64.85
CA TYR A 428 -92.08 -10.04 -63.68
C TYR A 428 -93.51 -9.61 -63.28
N PHE A 429 -93.82 -8.31 -63.35
CA PHE A 429 -95.17 -7.79 -63.05
C PHE A 429 -96.19 -7.91 -64.19
N VAL A 430 -95.76 -8.24 -65.41
CA VAL A 430 -96.65 -8.46 -66.58
C VAL A 430 -96.93 -9.96 -66.82
N VAL A 431 -96.14 -10.85 -66.22
CA VAL A 431 -96.31 -12.32 -66.29
C VAL A 431 -96.93 -12.91 -65.01
N LEU A 432 -97.09 -12.09 -63.95
CA LEU A 432 -98.03 -12.29 -62.84
C LEU A 432 -99.33 -11.54 -63.16
#